data_AF-A0A522N8G1-F1
#
_entry.id   AF-A0A522N8G1-F1
#
_cell.length_a   1.000
_cell.length_b   1.000
_cell.length_c   1.000
_cell.angle_alpha   90.00
_cell.angle_beta   90.00
_cell.angle_gamma   90.00
#
_symmetry.space_group_name_H-M   'P 1'
#
loop_
_entity.id
_entity.type
_entity.pdbx_description
1 polymer ?
#
loop_
_entity_poly.entity_id
_entity_poly.type
_entity_poly.pdbx_seq_one_letter_code
_entity_poly.pdbx_strand_id
1 'polypeptide(L)'
;MRRQSFVRLCSLAAAAQFQARLGGVAAAAEAKAFNRVQLVDGAGKPLSVRRLSVQEAYVFLYPYLGTPSFLIHLPAAAAAGAGPERTIVAFSAICAHQLSYPSKEGSPITYSAENSAVAGRSGVIVCCAHNSVYDPAQGAKVVGGPAPQPLATIALEYDNKSGGLYATGVVGPDRFEQFFRAYAEELIAGYGRGQARRLAAGTAAAIPLSEYCHAPLHC
;
A
#
# COMPACT_ATOMS: atom_id res chain seq x y z
N MET A 1 57.86 -30.71 -50.66
CA MET A 1 57.02 -30.04 -51.69
C MET A 1 55.78 -29.46 -51.01
N ARG A 2 55.52 -28.16 -51.20
CA ARG A 2 54.32 -27.44 -50.75
C ARG A 2 53.16 -27.64 -51.74
N ARG A 3 51.93 -27.77 -51.22
CA ARG A 3 50.68 -27.22 -51.79
C ARG A 3 49.59 -27.33 -50.71
N GLN A 4 49.43 -26.34 -49.83
CA GLN A 4 48.47 -25.22 -49.95
C GLN A 4 47.10 -25.62 -50.54
N SER A 5 46.06 -25.56 -49.69
CA SER A 5 44.85 -24.71 -49.83
C SER A 5 43.74 -25.25 -48.92
N PHE A 6 43.43 -24.58 -47.80
CA PHE A 6 42.28 -23.68 -47.66
C PHE A 6 40.91 -24.36 -47.86
N VAL A 7 40.20 -24.68 -46.76
CA VAL A 7 38.75 -24.41 -46.57
C VAL A 7 38.42 -24.42 -45.06
N ARG A 8 38.10 -23.21 -44.55
CA ARG A 8 37.05 -22.81 -43.58
C ARG A 8 36.91 -23.62 -42.27
N LEU A 9 37.31 -23.10 -41.11
CA LEU A 9 36.52 -22.17 -40.24
C LEU A 9 35.01 -22.49 -40.22
N CYS A 10 34.55 -23.25 -39.22
CA CYS A 10 33.27 -23.07 -38.50
C CYS A 10 33.03 -24.23 -37.51
N SER A 11 33.58 -24.15 -36.29
CA SER A 11 33.05 -24.88 -35.11
C SER A 11 33.79 -24.53 -33.82
N LEU A 12 33.68 -23.26 -33.40
CA LEU A 12 33.98 -22.85 -32.02
C LEU A 12 32.86 -21.93 -31.55
N ALA A 13 31.79 -22.52 -31.03
CA ALA A 13 30.87 -21.91 -30.06
C ALA A 13 29.76 -22.91 -29.67
N ALA A 14 30.12 -23.98 -28.95
CA ALA A 14 29.14 -24.76 -28.23
C ALA A 14 29.67 -25.00 -26.82
N ALA A 15 28.84 -24.67 -25.83
CA ALA A 15 29.04 -24.83 -24.38
C ALA A 15 29.71 -23.68 -23.60
N ALA A 16 29.16 -22.47 -23.72
CA ALA A 16 29.12 -21.52 -22.60
C ALA A 16 27.83 -20.69 -22.64
N GLN A 17 26.68 -21.36 -22.65
CA GLN A 17 25.39 -20.74 -22.34
C GLN A 17 24.79 -21.41 -21.11
N PHE A 18 25.52 -21.32 -19.99
CA PHE A 18 24.87 -21.33 -18.68
C PHE A 18 24.49 -19.87 -18.39
N GLN A 19 23.45 -19.38 -19.07
CA GLN A 19 22.88 -18.08 -18.73
C GLN A 19 22.31 -18.19 -17.32
N ALA A 20 22.93 -17.44 -16.42
CA ALA A 20 22.43 -17.18 -15.09
C ALA A 20 20.96 -16.73 -15.17
N ARG A 21 20.04 -17.65 -14.86
CA ARG A 21 18.67 -17.30 -14.45
C ARG A 21 18.65 -16.95 -12.97
N LEU A 22 19.48 -15.99 -12.59
CA LEU A 22 19.50 -15.38 -11.26
C LEU A 22 19.27 -13.89 -11.44
N GLY A 23 18.19 -13.39 -10.85
CA GLY A 23 18.04 -11.95 -10.57
C GLY A 23 17.21 -11.17 -11.57
N GLY A 24 15.93 -11.52 -11.72
CA GLY A 24 14.92 -10.49 -11.98
C GLY A 24 14.65 -9.74 -10.68
N VAL A 25 15.59 -8.88 -10.24
CA VAL A 25 15.29 -7.91 -9.19
C VAL A 25 14.39 -6.87 -9.86
N ALA A 26 13.08 -7.00 -9.67
CA ALA A 26 12.17 -5.90 -9.97
C ALA A 26 12.74 -4.68 -9.23
N ALA A 27 13.09 -3.62 -9.97
CA ALA A 27 13.55 -2.39 -9.36
C ALA A 27 12.48 -1.95 -8.36
N ALA A 28 12.82 -2.00 -7.06
CA ALA A 28 11.93 -1.50 -6.03
C ALA A 28 11.71 -0.02 -6.35
N ALA A 29 10.47 0.37 -6.64
CA ALA A 29 10.15 1.77 -6.87
C ALA A 29 10.62 2.57 -5.64
N GLU A 30 11.41 3.61 -5.89
CA GLU A 30 12.02 4.40 -4.83
C GLU A 30 10.91 5.13 -4.06
N ALA A 31 10.98 5.08 -2.71
CA ALA A 31 10.01 5.76 -1.87
C ALA A 31 10.25 7.27 -1.94
N LYS A 32 9.19 8.03 -2.25
CA LYS A 32 9.17 9.46 -1.96
C LYS A 32 9.15 9.62 -0.44
N ALA A 33 10.25 10.14 0.11
CA ALA A 33 10.38 10.37 1.54
C ALA A 33 9.41 11.46 2.02
N PHE A 34 8.86 11.24 3.20
CA PHE A 34 8.04 12.20 3.94
C PHE A 34 8.47 12.20 5.41
N ASN A 35 7.79 12.97 6.26
CA ASN A 35 8.05 12.95 7.70
C ASN A 35 7.97 11.51 8.24
N ARG A 36 8.92 11.14 9.10
CA ARG A 36 8.85 9.92 9.89
C ARG A 36 7.83 10.12 11.02
N VAL A 37 6.72 9.41 10.95
CA VAL A 37 5.58 9.55 11.87
C VAL A 37 5.35 8.24 12.60
N GLN A 38 5.34 8.27 13.93
CA GLN A 38 5.07 7.07 14.74
C GLN A 38 3.59 6.73 14.71
N LEU A 39 3.26 5.48 14.42
CA LEU A 39 1.90 4.99 14.54
C LEU A 39 1.60 4.66 16.00
N VAL A 40 0.49 5.20 16.50
CA VAL A 40 0.00 5.02 17.86
C VAL A 40 -1.43 4.47 17.84
N ASP A 41 -1.87 3.86 18.94
CA ASP A 41 -3.27 3.50 19.13
C ASP A 41 -4.15 4.73 19.41
N GLY A 42 -5.47 4.52 19.53
CA GLY A 42 -6.42 5.60 19.85
C GLY A 42 -6.18 6.30 21.20
N ALA A 43 -5.40 5.68 22.10
CA ALA A 43 -4.99 6.28 23.38
C ALA A 43 -3.62 6.98 23.30
N GLY A 44 -3.01 7.06 22.10
CA GLY A 44 -1.73 7.71 21.87
C GLY A 44 -0.51 6.87 22.28
N LYS A 45 -0.67 5.58 22.61
CA LYS A 45 0.44 4.70 22.95
C LYS A 45 1.06 4.09 21.69
N PRO A 46 2.37 3.80 21.66
CA PRO A 46 3.00 3.13 20.52
C PRO A 46 2.21 1.89 20.08
N LEU A 47 1.88 1.83 18.80
CA LEU A 47 1.05 0.77 18.25
C LEU A 47 1.79 -0.58 18.30
N SER A 48 1.20 -1.57 18.98
CA SER A 48 1.75 -2.92 19.01
C SER A 48 1.28 -3.72 17.81
N VAL A 49 2.18 -4.06 16.90
CA VAL A 49 1.86 -4.86 15.69
C VAL A 49 1.21 -6.22 16.01
N ARG A 50 1.52 -6.81 17.17
CA ARG A 50 0.96 -8.10 17.63
C ARG A 50 -0.51 -8.01 18.06
N ARG A 51 -1.01 -6.78 18.32
CA ARG A 51 -2.40 -6.54 18.75
C ARG A 51 -3.30 -6.14 17.59
N LEU A 52 -2.75 -5.97 16.39
CA LEU A 52 -3.55 -5.65 15.21
C LEU A 52 -4.39 -6.85 14.82
N SER A 53 -5.69 -6.62 14.66
CA SER A 53 -6.63 -7.61 14.14
C SER A 53 -6.29 -7.93 12.67
N VAL A 54 -6.46 -9.19 12.28
CA VAL A 54 -6.41 -9.62 10.86
C VAL A 54 -7.76 -9.47 10.15
N GLN A 55 -8.82 -9.09 10.89
CA GLN A 55 -10.21 -9.08 10.39
C GLN A 55 -10.64 -7.75 9.78
N GLU A 56 -9.93 -6.66 10.06
CA GLU A 56 -10.25 -5.34 9.52
C GLU A 56 -8.98 -4.51 9.28
N ALA A 57 -9.11 -3.49 8.43
CA ALA A 57 -8.07 -2.48 8.30
C ALA A 57 -8.15 -1.46 9.44
N TYR A 58 -7.02 -0.87 9.76
CA TYR A 58 -6.92 0.33 10.59
C TYR A 58 -6.75 1.54 9.67
N VAL A 59 -7.27 2.70 10.08
CA VAL A 59 -7.14 3.97 9.34
C VAL A 59 -6.24 4.91 10.12
N PHE A 60 -5.29 5.53 9.41
CA PHE A 60 -4.45 6.62 9.91
C PHE A 60 -4.26 7.67 8.80
N LEU A 61 -3.86 8.89 9.18
CA LEU A 61 -3.72 10.02 8.24
C LEU A 61 -2.25 10.23 7.87
N TYR A 62 -1.90 10.01 6.61
CA TYR A 62 -0.52 10.11 6.09
C TYR A 62 -0.50 10.18 4.55
N PRO A 63 0.47 10.88 3.92
CA PRO A 63 1.49 11.75 4.52
C PRO A 63 0.95 13.12 4.93
N TYR A 64 -0.28 13.43 4.53
CA TYR A 64 -0.98 14.66 4.89
C TYR A 64 -2.06 14.39 5.93
N LEU A 65 -2.42 15.43 6.68
CA LEU A 65 -3.47 15.35 7.69
C LEU A 65 -4.84 15.03 7.09
N GLY A 66 -5.08 15.30 5.80
CA GLY A 66 -6.34 15.01 5.13
C GLY A 66 -6.37 13.74 4.28
N THR A 67 -5.28 12.95 4.22
CA THR A 67 -5.21 11.78 3.33
C THR A 67 -5.24 10.48 4.13
N PRO A 68 -6.35 9.71 4.08
CA PRO A 68 -6.44 8.46 4.82
C PRO A 68 -5.59 7.36 4.19
N SER A 69 -5.07 6.49 5.05
CA SER A 69 -4.28 5.31 4.71
C SER A 69 -4.77 4.12 5.50
N PHE A 70 -4.78 2.95 4.86
CA PHE A 70 -5.00 1.67 5.53
C PHE A 70 -3.70 1.14 6.11
N LEU A 71 -3.78 0.58 7.31
CA LEU A 71 -2.81 -0.33 7.90
C LEU A 71 -3.48 -1.69 8.06
N ILE A 72 -2.89 -2.74 7.49
CA ILE A 72 -3.49 -4.08 7.42
C ILE A 72 -2.51 -5.10 7.99
N HIS A 73 -3.00 -5.95 8.88
CA HIS A 73 -2.29 -7.14 9.34
C HIS A 73 -2.69 -8.33 8.47
N LEU A 74 -1.76 -8.79 7.64
CA LEU A 74 -1.95 -9.93 6.76
C LEU A 74 -1.76 -11.26 7.50
N PRO A 75 -2.44 -12.34 7.09
CA PRO A 75 -2.26 -13.67 7.67
C PRO A 75 -0.91 -14.32 7.30
N ALA A 76 -0.18 -13.75 6.35
CA ALA A 76 1.11 -14.24 5.88
C ALA A 76 2.03 -13.07 5.48
N ALA A 77 3.33 -13.34 5.47
CA ALA A 77 4.34 -12.36 5.13
C ALA A 77 4.17 -11.81 3.71
N ALA A 78 4.43 -10.51 3.52
CA ALA A 78 4.41 -9.83 2.24
C ALA A 78 5.75 -9.16 1.94
N ALA A 79 6.03 -8.94 0.65
CA ALA A 79 7.27 -8.30 0.21
C ALA A 79 7.42 -6.88 0.79
N ALA A 80 6.34 -6.09 0.83
CA ALA A 80 6.30 -4.77 1.44
C ALA A 80 6.00 -4.79 2.96
N GLY A 81 5.95 -5.98 3.56
CA GLY A 81 5.56 -6.14 4.95
C GLY A 81 6.62 -5.67 5.95
N ALA A 82 6.18 -4.89 6.92
CA ALA A 82 6.92 -4.46 8.09
C ALA A 82 6.62 -5.34 9.32
N GLY A 83 7.35 -5.10 10.40
CA GLY A 83 7.30 -5.90 11.61
C GLY A 83 8.19 -7.16 11.52
N PRO A 84 8.37 -7.88 12.64
CA PRO A 84 9.23 -9.07 12.69
C PRO A 84 8.81 -10.17 11.73
N GLU A 85 7.50 -10.32 11.52
CA GLU A 85 6.89 -11.35 10.67
C GLU A 85 6.64 -10.87 9.23
N ARG A 86 6.93 -9.60 8.93
CA ARG A 86 6.64 -8.95 7.64
C ARG A 86 5.16 -9.08 7.22
N THR A 87 4.25 -9.07 8.17
CA THR A 87 2.81 -9.21 7.94
C THR A 87 2.07 -7.87 7.95
N ILE A 88 2.74 -6.76 8.29
CA ILE A 88 2.10 -5.45 8.39
C ILE A 88 2.34 -4.63 7.13
N VAL A 89 1.28 -4.27 6.43
CA VAL A 89 1.36 -3.47 5.20
C VAL A 89 0.50 -2.22 5.34
N ALA A 90 0.84 -1.18 4.57
CA ALA A 90 0.03 0.03 4.52
C ALA A 90 -0.07 0.62 3.11
N PHE A 91 -1.23 1.20 2.81
CA PHE A 91 -1.55 1.77 1.50
C PHE A 91 -2.42 3.01 1.67
N SER A 92 -2.38 3.94 0.71
CA SER A 92 -3.39 4.99 0.66
C SER A 92 -4.78 4.35 0.58
N ALA A 93 -5.71 4.85 1.39
CA ALA A 93 -7.10 4.42 1.40
C ALA A 93 -7.95 5.20 0.38
N ILE A 94 -7.33 5.91 -0.55
CA ILE A 94 -7.98 6.64 -1.63
C ILE A 94 -7.98 5.75 -2.87
N CYS A 95 -9.17 5.34 -3.33
CA CYS A 95 -9.33 4.49 -4.49
C CYS A 95 -8.65 5.10 -5.72
N ALA A 96 -7.82 4.32 -6.40
CA ALA A 96 -7.05 4.78 -7.55
C ALA A 96 -7.89 5.06 -8.81
N HIS A 97 -9.17 4.65 -8.82
CA HIS A 97 -10.13 4.89 -9.90
C HIS A 97 -10.75 6.29 -9.83
N GLN A 98 -11.70 6.51 -8.89
CA GLN A 98 -12.45 7.75 -8.74
C GLN A 98 -12.45 8.24 -7.28
N LEU A 99 -11.32 8.06 -6.61
CA LEU A 99 -10.97 8.76 -5.37
C LEU A 99 -11.87 8.49 -4.16
N SER A 100 -12.78 7.53 -4.23
CA SER A 100 -13.57 7.06 -3.09
C SER A 100 -12.65 6.67 -1.92
N TYR A 101 -13.00 7.05 -0.69
CA TYR A 101 -12.14 6.97 0.50
C TYR A 101 -12.97 6.79 1.77
N PRO A 102 -12.37 6.30 2.89
CA PRO A 102 -13.05 6.30 4.19
C PRO A 102 -13.23 7.72 4.73
N SER A 103 -14.47 8.07 5.09
CA SER A 103 -14.84 9.25 5.85
C SER A 103 -15.47 8.83 7.19
N LYS A 104 -15.89 9.79 8.03
CA LYS A 104 -16.62 9.45 9.27
C LYS A 104 -18.01 8.91 8.95
N GLU A 105 -18.60 9.44 7.89
CA GLU A 105 -19.97 9.20 7.44
C GLU A 105 -20.11 7.85 6.74
N GLY A 106 -19.07 7.40 6.04
CA GLY A 106 -19.09 6.14 5.31
C GLY A 106 -17.76 5.79 4.64
N SER A 107 -17.59 4.51 4.35
CA SER A 107 -16.42 4.01 3.62
C SER A 107 -16.82 3.08 2.48
N PRO A 108 -16.84 3.56 1.22
CA PRO A 108 -17.05 2.72 0.04
C PRO A 108 -15.85 1.85 -0.31
N ILE A 109 -14.66 2.11 0.25
CA ILE A 109 -13.47 1.28 0.08
C ILE A 109 -13.09 0.66 1.43
N THR A 110 -12.97 -0.66 1.49
CA THR A 110 -12.74 -1.40 2.75
C THR A 110 -11.78 -2.56 2.52
N TYR A 111 -11.17 -3.06 3.58
CA TYR A 111 -10.48 -4.36 3.55
C TYR A 111 -11.49 -5.45 3.92
N SER A 112 -11.60 -6.46 3.05
CA SER A 112 -12.44 -7.62 3.28
C SER A 112 -11.57 -8.81 3.68
N ALA A 113 -11.53 -9.09 4.99
CA ALA A 113 -10.87 -10.29 5.54
C ALA A 113 -11.68 -11.57 5.26
N GLU A 114 -12.98 -11.43 5.02
CA GLU A 114 -13.89 -12.50 4.62
C GLU A 114 -14.14 -12.48 3.11
N ASN A 115 -14.94 -13.41 2.60
CA ASN A 115 -15.24 -13.47 1.17
C ASN A 115 -16.03 -12.22 0.74
N SER A 116 -15.47 -11.44 -0.18
CA SER A 116 -16.19 -10.36 -0.86
C SER A 116 -16.96 -10.93 -2.04
N ALA A 117 -18.24 -10.55 -2.18
CA ALA A 117 -19.07 -10.93 -3.32
C ALA A 117 -18.54 -10.34 -4.63
N VAL A 118 -17.99 -9.12 -4.58
CA VAL A 118 -17.35 -8.46 -5.73
C VAL A 118 -16.05 -9.15 -6.13
N ALA A 119 -15.22 -9.56 -5.17
CA ALA A 119 -13.93 -10.16 -5.45
C ALA A 119 -13.98 -11.68 -5.66
N GLY A 120 -15.03 -12.35 -5.16
CA GLY A 120 -15.13 -13.81 -5.08
C GLY A 120 -14.11 -14.47 -4.14
N ARG A 121 -13.39 -13.68 -3.34
CA ARG A 121 -12.34 -14.13 -2.43
C ARG A 121 -12.17 -13.20 -1.23
N SER A 122 -11.43 -13.67 -0.24
CA SER A 122 -11.03 -12.90 0.93
C SER A 122 -9.62 -12.32 0.83
N GLY A 123 -9.28 -11.48 1.81
CA GLY A 123 -7.95 -10.90 1.98
C GLY A 123 -7.64 -9.83 0.95
N VAL A 124 -8.64 -9.05 0.55
CA VAL A 124 -8.53 -8.04 -0.52
C VAL A 124 -9.09 -6.70 -0.06
N ILE A 125 -8.61 -5.61 -0.67
CA ILE A 125 -9.22 -4.28 -0.51
C ILE A 125 -10.24 -4.13 -1.64
N VAL A 126 -11.48 -3.80 -1.30
CA VAL A 126 -12.61 -3.69 -2.25
C VAL A 126 -13.18 -2.29 -2.18
N CYS A 127 -13.40 -1.69 -3.34
CA CYS A 127 -14.10 -0.42 -3.48
C CYS A 127 -15.48 -0.66 -4.11
N CYS A 128 -16.53 -0.63 -3.28
CA CYS A 128 -17.92 -0.86 -3.66
C CYS A 128 -18.53 0.23 -4.55
N ALA A 129 -17.89 1.41 -4.66
CA ALA A 129 -18.38 2.44 -5.57
C ALA A 129 -18.39 1.97 -7.03
N HIS A 130 -17.34 1.26 -7.46
CA HIS A 130 -17.16 0.83 -8.86
C HIS A 130 -16.47 -0.53 -8.98
N ASN A 131 -16.53 -1.34 -7.93
CA ASN A 131 -16.03 -2.72 -7.89
C ASN A 131 -14.53 -2.90 -8.19
N SER A 132 -13.70 -1.91 -7.83
CA SER A 132 -12.23 -2.08 -7.91
C SER A 132 -11.73 -2.97 -6.77
N VAL A 133 -10.86 -3.91 -7.09
CA VAL A 133 -10.31 -4.89 -6.14
C VAL A 133 -8.79 -4.85 -6.16
N TYR A 134 -8.17 -4.77 -4.99
CA TYR A 134 -6.72 -4.72 -4.82
C TYR A 134 -6.23 -5.83 -3.90
N ASP A 135 -5.08 -6.44 -4.22
CA ASP A 135 -4.46 -7.47 -3.41
C ASP A 135 -3.35 -6.88 -2.50
N PRO A 136 -3.61 -6.67 -1.19
CA PRO A 136 -2.65 -6.06 -0.28
C PRO A 136 -1.41 -6.93 -0.03
N ALA A 137 -1.49 -8.25 -0.20
CA ALA A 137 -0.33 -9.13 -0.08
C ALA A 137 0.65 -8.96 -1.26
N GLN A 138 0.17 -8.37 -2.37
CA GLN A 138 0.94 -8.12 -3.59
C GLN A 138 1.05 -6.63 -3.91
N GLY A 139 1.28 -5.80 -2.87
CA GLY A 139 1.52 -4.37 -3.03
C GLY A 139 0.29 -3.58 -3.50
N ALA A 140 -0.91 -4.03 -3.10
CA ALA A 140 -2.20 -3.49 -3.50
C ALA A 140 -2.36 -3.38 -5.03
N LYS A 141 -1.80 -4.34 -5.78
CA LYS A 141 -2.01 -4.43 -7.23
C LYS A 141 -3.50 -4.60 -7.53
N VAL A 142 -3.96 -4.03 -8.65
CA VAL A 142 -5.33 -4.22 -9.13
C VAL A 142 -5.50 -5.67 -9.58
N VAL A 143 -6.51 -6.35 -9.05
CA VAL A 143 -6.87 -7.73 -9.41
C VAL A 143 -8.30 -7.84 -9.94
N GLY A 144 -9.05 -6.73 -9.95
CA GLY A 144 -10.38 -6.64 -10.52
C GLY A 144 -10.89 -5.20 -10.60
N GLY A 145 -11.90 -4.99 -11.44
CA GLY A 145 -12.56 -3.69 -11.63
C GLY A 145 -11.75 -2.66 -12.44
N PRO A 146 -12.22 -1.39 -12.46
CA PRO A 146 -11.75 -0.36 -13.40
C PRO A 146 -10.53 0.46 -12.94
N ALA A 147 -10.01 0.24 -11.73
CA ALA A 147 -8.86 1.01 -11.25
C ALA A 147 -7.65 0.84 -12.18
N PRO A 148 -7.00 1.93 -12.63
CA PRO A 148 -5.95 1.84 -13.64
C PRO A 148 -4.56 1.55 -13.05
N GLN A 149 -4.42 1.56 -11.73
CA GLN A 149 -3.13 1.44 -11.04
C GLN A 149 -3.30 0.89 -9.62
N PRO A 150 -2.25 0.29 -9.03
CA PRO A 150 -2.23 -0.08 -7.61
C PRO A 150 -2.51 1.11 -6.69
N LEU A 151 -2.95 0.82 -5.46
CA LEU A 151 -2.94 1.84 -4.40
C LEU A 151 -1.49 2.21 -4.06
N ALA A 152 -1.24 3.49 -3.80
CA ALA A 152 0.09 3.92 -3.36
C ALA A 152 0.45 3.25 -2.03
N THR A 153 1.62 2.65 -1.95
CA THR A 153 2.10 1.98 -0.73
C THR A 153 2.62 3.04 0.24
N ILE A 154 2.24 2.95 1.51
CA ILE A 154 2.86 3.74 2.57
C ILE A 154 4.07 2.96 3.07
N ALA A 155 5.27 3.52 2.90
CA ALA A 155 6.48 2.89 3.39
C ALA A 155 6.46 2.86 4.92
N LEU A 156 6.65 1.67 5.47
CA LEU A 156 6.67 1.42 6.90
C LEU A 156 8.08 1.04 7.36
N GLU A 157 8.49 1.59 8.50
CA GLU A 157 9.70 1.23 9.22
C GLU A 157 9.30 0.62 10.57
N TYR A 158 9.81 -0.57 10.87
CA TYR A 158 9.67 -1.19 12.19
C TYR A 158 11.00 -1.10 12.94
N ASP A 159 10.98 -0.43 14.09
CA ASP A 159 12.14 -0.34 14.97
C ASP A 159 12.19 -1.56 15.90
N ASN A 160 13.11 -2.48 15.64
CA ASN A 160 13.29 -3.69 16.44
C ASN A 160 13.69 -3.43 17.90
N LYS A 161 14.24 -2.25 18.23
CA LYS A 161 14.68 -1.93 19.59
C LYS A 161 13.51 -1.48 20.45
N SER A 162 12.72 -0.54 19.95
CA SER A 162 11.56 0.01 20.68
C SER A 162 10.27 -0.77 20.43
N GLY A 163 10.21 -1.59 19.37
CA GLY A 163 8.99 -2.21 18.88
C GLY A 163 8.04 -1.24 18.18
N GLY A 164 8.47 0.00 17.93
CA GLY A 164 7.66 1.04 17.30
C GLY A 164 7.50 0.84 15.79
N LEU A 165 6.33 1.24 15.27
CA LEU A 165 6.02 1.25 13.84
C LEU A 165 5.90 2.69 13.35
N TYR A 166 6.49 2.99 12.21
CA TYR A 166 6.57 4.35 11.66
C TYR A 166 6.18 4.37 10.18
N ALA A 167 5.43 5.38 9.75
CA ALA A 167 5.26 5.71 8.35
C ALA A 167 6.35 6.69 7.91
N THR A 168 7.02 6.42 6.78
CA THR A 168 8.24 7.14 6.37
C THR A 168 8.21 7.69 4.94
N GLY A 169 7.28 7.22 4.11
CA GLY A 169 7.17 7.70 2.75
C GLY A 169 6.03 7.07 1.98
N VAL A 170 6.00 7.36 0.68
CA VAL A 170 5.01 6.83 -0.26
C VAL A 170 5.73 6.23 -1.46
N VAL A 171 5.33 5.04 -1.88
CA VAL A 171 5.89 4.32 -3.03
C VAL A 171 4.79 4.09 -4.07
N GLY A 172 5.11 4.36 -5.33
CA GLY A 172 4.19 4.20 -6.46
C GLY A 172 3.28 5.42 -6.70
N PRO A 173 2.35 5.33 -7.65
CA PRO A 173 1.56 6.46 -8.10
C PRO A 173 0.48 6.83 -7.07
N ASP A 174 0.62 8.01 -6.45
CA ASP A 174 -0.39 8.55 -5.55
C ASP A 174 -1.51 9.31 -6.29
N ARG A 175 -2.57 9.61 -5.54
CA ARG A 175 -3.75 10.36 -6.01
C ARG A 175 -4.01 11.63 -5.20
N PHE A 176 -3.05 12.09 -4.39
CA PHE A 176 -3.32 13.10 -3.36
C PHE A 176 -3.72 14.44 -3.97
N GLU A 177 -3.06 14.89 -5.04
CA GLU A 177 -3.41 16.16 -5.69
C GLU A 177 -4.77 16.12 -6.40
N GLN A 178 -5.16 14.99 -6.97
CA GLN A 178 -6.51 14.82 -7.53
C GLN A 178 -7.55 14.81 -6.40
N PHE A 179 -7.27 14.08 -5.32
CA PHE A 179 -8.11 14.01 -4.13
C PHE A 179 -8.37 15.38 -3.52
N PHE A 180 -7.31 16.15 -3.25
CA PHE A 180 -7.46 17.50 -2.68
C PHE A 180 -8.22 18.47 -3.58
N ARG A 181 -8.19 18.27 -4.91
CA ARG A 181 -8.98 19.09 -5.85
C ARG A 181 -10.44 18.66 -5.88
N ALA A 182 -10.69 17.35 -5.93
CA ALA A 182 -12.04 16.79 -6.00
C ALA A 182 -12.85 17.05 -4.73
N TYR A 183 -12.23 16.97 -3.55
CA TYR A 183 -12.89 17.10 -2.24
C TYR A 183 -12.52 18.39 -1.51
N ALA A 184 -12.17 19.46 -2.24
CA ALA A 184 -11.68 20.70 -1.65
C ALA A 184 -12.66 21.30 -0.62
N GLU A 185 -13.95 21.36 -0.96
CA GLU A 185 -14.99 21.93 -0.07
C GLU A 185 -15.18 21.11 1.20
N GLU A 186 -15.30 19.79 1.07
CA GLU A 186 -15.45 18.86 2.19
C GLU A 186 -14.24 18.92 3.13
N LEU A 187 -13.03 18.91 2.58
CA LEU A 187 -11.80 19.00 3.36
C LEU A 187 -11.62 20.36 4.04
N ILE A 188 -12.08 21.45 3.41
CA ILE A 188 -12.11 22.78 4.05
C ILE A 188 -13.10 22.79 5.20
N ALA A 189 -14.29 22.20 5.03
CA ALA A 189 -15.29 22.12 6.09
C ALA A 189 -14.80 21.27 7.28
N GLY A 190 -14.12 20.15 7.01
CA GLY A 190 -13.66 19.22 8.05
C GLY A 190 -12.37 19.65 8.77
N TYR A 191 -11.40 20.22 8.04
CA TYR A 191 -10.06 20.54 8.59
C TYR A 191 -9.78 22.03 8.70
N GLY A 192 -10.54 22.88 8.01
CA GLY A 192 -10.20 24.29 7.79
C GLY A 192 -9.30 24.50 6.57
N ARG A 193 -9.32 25.72 6.04
CA ARG A 193 -8.63 26.07 4.78
C ARG A 193 -7.13 25.74 4.85
N GLY A 194 -6.67 24.92 3.91
CA GLY A 194 -5.27 24.52 3.76
C GLY A 194 -4.76 23.49 4.78
N GLN A 195 -5.54 23.17 5.82
CA GLN A 195 -5.08 22.30 6.90
C GLN A 195 -4.95 20.83 6.47
N ALA A 196 -5.86 20.34 5.63
CA ALA A 196 -5.83 18.98 5.08
C ALA A 196 -4.52 18.65 4.31
N ARG A 197 -3.86 19.68 3.74
CA ARG A 197 -2.60 19.55 2.99
C ARG A 197 -1.35 19.69 3.87
N ARG A 198 -1.48 19.92 5.17
CA ARG A 198 -0.32 19.91 6.07
C ARG A 198 0.22 18.50 6.21
N LEU A 199 1.54 18.38 6.31
CA LEU A 199 2.20 17.10 6.53
C LEU A 199 1.91 16.59 7.95
N ALA A 200 1.63 15.30 8.06
CA ALA A 200 1.61 14.61 9.34
C ALA A 200 3.00 14.66 9.99
N ALA A 201 3.08 14.82 11.31
CA ALA A 201 4.34 14.93 12.05
C ALA A 201 4.17 14.39 13.48
N GLY A 202 5.26 13.88 14.06
CA GLY A 202 5.24 13.30 15.41
C GLY A 202 4.54 11.93 15.39
N THR A 203 3.25 11.91 15.66
CA THR A 203 2.44 10.70 15.76
C THR A 203 1.21 10.74 14.86
N ALA A 204 0.71 9.57 14.48
CA ALA A 204 -0.59 9.40 13.83
C ALA A 204 -1.32 8.23 14.48
N ALA A 205 -2.55 8.45 14.94
CA ALA A 205 -3.39 7.40 15.47
C ALA A 205 -3.82 6.47 14.32
N ALA A 206 -3.59 5.18 14.49
CA ALA A 206 -4.12 4.12 13.65
C ALA A 206 -5.22 3.40 14.44
N ILE A 207 -6.46 3.67 14.07
CA ILE A 207 -7.65 3.12 14.75
C ILE A 207 -8.40 2.17 13.81
N PRO A 208 -9.12 1.15 14.32
CA PRO A 208 -9.93 0.26 13.49
C PRO A 208 -10.86 1.03 12.55
N LEU A 209 -11.11 0.51 11.35
CA LEU A 209 -12.04 1.15 10.41
C LEU A 209 -13.44 1.28 11.01
N SER A 210 -13.87 0.28 11.78
CA SER A 210 -15.12 0.28 12.54
C SER A 210 -15.21 1.40 13.59
N GLU A 211 -14.07 1.89 14.08
CA GLU A 211 -13.99 3.06 14.98
C GLU A 211 -13.90 4.37 14.18
N TYR A 212 -13.20 4.37 13.05
CA TYR A 212 -13.02 5.56 12.20
C TYR A 212 -14.31 5.98 11.48
N CYS A 213 -15.10 5.01 11.03
CA CYS A 213 -16.24 5.20 10.12
C CYS A 213 -17.50 4.53 10.68
N HIS A 214 -18.62 5.25 10.71
CA HIS A 214 -19.88 4.76 11.28
C HIS A 214 -20.57 3.70 10.42
N ALA A 215 -20.38 3.75 9.09
CA ALA A 215 -21.06 2.88 8.13
C ALA A 215 -20.10 2.40 7.01
N PRO A 216 -19.15 1.49 7.32
CA PRO A 216 -18.33 0.88 6.28
C PRO A 216 -19.19 0.02 5.35
N LEU A 217 -18.97 0.15 4.04
CA LEU A 217 -19.69 -0.63 3.04
C LEU A 217 -18.90 -1.91 2.73
N HIS A 218 -19.59 -3.04 2.83
CA HIS A 218 -19.06 -4.34 2.47
C HIS A 218 -19.81 -4.89 1.27
N CYS A 219 -19.03 -5.20 0.24
CA CYS A 219 -19.37 -5.91 -0.97
C CYS A 219 -18.16 -6.82 -1.29
#